data_AF-A0A6M8W2R0-F1
#
_entry.id   AF-A0A6M8W2R0-F1
#
_cell.length_a   1.000
_cell.length_b   1.000
_cell.length_c   1.000
_cell.angle_alpha   90.00
_cell.angle_beta   90.00
_cell.angle_gamma   90.00
#
_symmetry.space_group_name_H-M   'P 1'
#
loop_
_entity.id
_entity.type
_entity.pdbx_description
1 polymer ?
#
loop_
_entity_poly.entity_id
_entity_poly.type
_entity_poly.pdbx_seq_one_letter_code
_entity_poly.pdbx_strand_id
1 'polypeptide(L)'
;MPSFGPDWTTSNLTTLFGGPELRASSLASFVTPWGATNIAGLDADGNLSVYWWAPTSGGWNISTLSDVVEDAVLPVGKLSGLTVNSTGTINILGASEDGEVLRYWWKPGGSWAMQNLTDLT
;
A
#
# COMPACT_ATOMS: atom_id res chain seq x y z
N MET A 1 6.06 2.22 15.11
CA MET A 1 6.72 0.91 15.04
C MET A 1 6.78 0.34 16.43
N PRO A 2 6.79 -0.99 16.64
CA PRO A 2 7.30 -1.55 17.90
C PRO A 2 8.64 -0.87 18.20
N SER A 3 8.88 -0.46 19.44
CA SER A 3 10.09 0.29 19.79
C SER A 3 11.30 -0.58 19.42
N PHE A 4 12.00 -0.20 18.38
CA PHE A 4 13.32 -0.75 18.11
C PHE A 4 14.22 -0.18 19.20
N GLY A 5 14.89 -1.06 19.94
CA GLY A 5 15.95 -0.64 20.84
C GLY A 5 17.08 0.07 20.06
N PRO A 6 18.23 0.33 20.67
CA PRO A 6 19.37 0.94 19.97
C PRO A 6 19.88 0.07 18.80
N ASP A 7 19.51 -1.21 18.78
CA ASP A 7 19.99 -2.18 17.81
C ASP A 7 19.09 -2.28 16.58
N TRP A 8 19.74 -2.41 15.42
CA TRP A 8 19.06 -2.78 14.19
C TRP A 8 18.45 -4.18 14.33
N THR A 9 17.20 -4.32 13.94
CA THR A 9 16.54 -5.62 13.82
C THR A 9 15.95 -5.79 12.43
N THR A 10 15.87 -7.05 12.01
CA THR A 10 15.25 -7.44 10.73
C THR A 10 14.09 -8.37 11.03
N SER A 11 12.93 -8.08 10.44
CA SER A 11 11.75 -8.93 10.52
C SER A 11 11.33 -9.34 9.11
N ASN A 12 11.17 -10.65 8.88
CA ASN A 12 10.60 -11.15 7.65
C ASN A 12 9.06 -11.12 7.75
N LEU A 13 8.44 -10.08 7.21
CA LEU A 13 6.99 -9.90 7.29
C LEU A 13 6.22 -10.96 6.48
N THR A 14 6.81 -11.48 5.39
CA THR A 14 6.24 -12.56 4.58
C THR A 14 6.11 -13.83 5.43
N THR A 15 7.16 -14.23 6.15
CA THR A 15 7.13 -15.42 7.01
C THR A 15 6.28 -15.23 8.27
N LEU A 16 6.36 -14.05 8.90
CA LEU A 16 5.67 -13.80 10.17
C LEU A 16 4.15 -13.71 10.04
N PHE A 17 3.67 -13.20 8.90
CA PHE A 17 2.24 -12.91 8.70
C PHE A 17 1.62 -13.67 7.50
N GLY A 18 2.40 -14.51 6.81
CA GLY A 18 1.94 -15.25 5.63
C GLY A 18 1.55 -14.37 4.45
N GLY A 19 2.14 -13.17 4.36
CA GLY A 19 1.84 -12.22 3.30
C GLY A 19 2.47 -12.57 1.96
N PRO A 20 2.01 -11.94 0.86
CA PRO A 20 2.53 -12.21 -0.48
C PRO A 20 3.96 -11.67 -0.67
N GLU A 21 4.76 -12.38 -1.46
CA GLU A 21 6.06 -11.90 -1.90
C GLU A 21 5.89 -10.78 -2.94
N LEU A 22 6.50 -9.63 -2.68
CA LEU A 22 6.37 -8.45 -3.55
C LEU A 22 7.51 -8.37 -4.56
N ARG A 23 7.19 -8.03 -5.81
CA ARG A 23 8.16 -7.75 -6.87
C ARG A 23 8.98 -6.51 -6.50
N ALA A 24 10.31 -6.66 -6.42
CA ALA A 24 11.23 -5.59 -6.02
C ALA A 24 11.07 -4.29 -6.85
N SER A 25 10.75 -4.40 -8.14
CA SER A 25 10.56 -3.26 -9.05
C SER A 25 9.31 -2.42 -8.77
N SER A 26 8.37 -2.95 -7.99
CA SER A 26 7.08 -2.30 -7.70
C SER A 26 7.02 -1.57 -6.36
N LEU A 27 8.02 -1.78 -5.49
CA LEU A 27 7.94 -1.36 -4.09
C LEU A 27 7.82 0.15 -3.93
N ALA A 28 6.88 0.56 -3.06
CA ALA A 28 6.77 1.91 -2.55
C ALA A 28 6.58 1.87 -1.03
N SER A 29 7.31 2.73 -0.30
CA SER A 29 7.14 2.88 1.14
C SER A 29 6.79 4.32 1.50
N PHE A 30 5.87 4.51 2.43
CA PHE A 30 5.45 5.82 2.88
C PHE A 30 4.89 5.76 4.31
N VAL A 31 4.98 6.90 5.00
CA VAL A 31 4.45 7.06 6.36
C VAL A 31 3.29 8.02 6.36
N THR A 32 2.38 7.84 7.31
CA THR A 32 1.24 8.74 7.50
C THR A 32 1.55 9.78 8.58
N PRO A 33 0.80 10.90 8.66
CA PRO A 33 0.98 11.91 9.70
C PRO A 33 0.79 11.38 11.12
N TRP A 34 -0.02 10.32 11.28
CA TRP A 34 -0.24 9.66 12.58
C TRP A 34 0.76 8.53 12.85
N GLY A 35 1.85 8.48 12.09
CA GLY A 35 2.97 7.55 12.32
C GLY A 35 2.72 6.12 11.87
N ALA A 36 1.69 5.86 11.06
CA ALA A 36 1.57 4.55 10.41
C ALA A 36 2.64 4.40 9.32
N THR A 37 3.11 3.18 9.14
CA THR A 37 4.10 2.79 8.12
C THR A 37 3.42 1.88 7.12
N ASN A 38 3.67 2.11 5.83
CA ASN A 38 3.10 1.33 4.74
C ASN A 38 4.19 0.93 3.76
N ILE A 39 4.09 -0.29 3.26
CA ILE A 39 4.90 -0.84 2.17
C ILE A 39 3.92 -1.44 1.17
N ALA A 40 3.81 -0.82 0.00
CA ALA A 40 2.98 -1.28 -1.10
C ALA A 40 3.85 -1.96 -2.17
N GLY A 41 3.29 -2.96 -2.84
CA GLY A 41 3.92 -3.62 -3.97
C GLY A 41 2.95 -4.55 -4.69
N LEU A 42 3.39 -5.05 -5.85
CA LEU A 42 2.69 -6.05 -6.64
C LEU A 42 3.26 -7.42 -6.33
N ASP A 43 2.41 -8.42 -6.16
CA ASP A 43 2.84 -9.82 -6.04
C ASP A 43 3.16 -10.46 -7.40
N ALA A 44 3.46 -11.76 -7.40
CA ALA A 44 3.78 -12.52 -8.62
C ALA A 44 2.61 -12.60 -9.63
N ASP A 45 1.37 -12.45 -9.18
CA ASP A 45 0.17 -12.46 -10.02
C ASP A 45 -0.24 -11.03 -10.46
N GLY A 46 0.39 -10.01 -9.89
CA GLY A 46 0.11 -8.60 -10.17
C GLY A 46 -0.87 -7.96 -9.20
N ASN A 47 -1.29 -8.67 -8.14
CA ASN A 47 -2.17 -8.10 -7.13
C ASN A 47 -1.43 -7.03 -6.32
N LEU A 48 -2.09 -5.88 -6.15
CA LEU A 48 -1.58 -4.80 -5.32
C LEU A 48 -1.80 -5.13 -3.85
N SER A 49 -0.74 -5.28 -3.07
CA SER A 49 -0.79 -5.54 -1.63
C SER A 49 -0.10 -4.44 -0.83
N VAL A 50 -0.62 -4.18 0.37
CA VAL A 50 -0.06 -3.21 1.32
C VAL A 50 0.20 -3.91 2.65
N TYR A 51 1.48 -3.98 3.04
CA TYR A 51 1.89 -4.27 4.40
C TYR A 51 1.85 -2.97 5.19
N TRP A 52 1.12 -2.94 6.29
CA TRP A 52 0.97 -1.72 7.08
C TRP A 52 0.99 -1.97 8.58
N TRP A 53 1.49 -0.98 9.30
CA TRP A 53 1.46 -0.94 10.76
C TRP A 53 0.96 0.44 11.18
N ALA A 54 0.11 0.49 12.19
CA ALA A 54 -0.30 1.73 12.85
C ALA A 54 -0.12 1.63 14.37
N PRO A 55 0.05 2.76 15.09
CA PRO A 55 0.23 2.77 16.55
C PRO A 55 -0.84 2.00 17.33
N THR A 56 -2.08 2.01 16.84
CA THR A 56 -3.23 1.37 17.48
C THR A 56 -3.55 -0.02 16.93
N SER A 57 -2.82 -0.51 15.93
CA SER A 57 -3.16 -1.75 15.21
C SER A 57 -2.73 -3.03 15.92
N GLY A 58 -1.93 -2.94 17.00
CA GLY A 58 -1.43 -4.10 17.73
C GLY A 58 -0.34 -4.91 17.01
N GLY A 59 -0.06 -4.66 15.73
CA GLY A 59 0.92 -5.41 14.94
C GLY A 59 0.94 -4.99 13.47
N TRP A 60 1.77 -5.65 12.67
CA TRP A 60 1.71 -5.51 11.21
C TRP A 60 0.46 -6.21 10.67
N ASN A 61 -0.09 -5.64 9.61
CA ASN A 61 -1.27 -6.11 8.91
C ASN A 61 -0.96 -6.14 7.41
N ILE A 62 -1.76 -6.91 6.66
CA ILE A 62 -1.67 -7.00 5.21
C ILE A 62 -3.05 -6.73 4.63
N SER A 63 -3.10 -5.97 3.55
CA SER A 63 -4.31 -5.74 2.78
C SER A 63 -4.00 -5.91 1.30
N THR A 64 -4.55 -6.96 0.69
CA THR A 64 -4.53 -7.17 -0.76
C THR A 64 -5.66 -6.34 -1.36
N LEU A 65 -5.32 -5.29 -2.11
CA LEU A 65 -6.29 -4.31 -2.60
C LEU A 65 -7.19 -4.85 -3.71
N SER A 66 -6.72 -5.84 -4.48
CA SER A 66 -7.53 -6.57 -5.46
C SER A 66 -8.71 -7.31 -4.82
N ASP A 67 -8.59 -7.70 -3.55
CA ASP A 67 -9.62 -8.48 -2.85
C ASP A 67 -10.70 -7.59 -2.21
N VAL A 68 -10.40 -6.30 -2.00
CA VAL A 68 -11.26 -5.35 -1.29
C VAL A 68 -11.83 -4.25 -2.17
N VAL A 69 -11.21 -4.00 -3.32
CA VAL A 69 -11.71 -3.05 -4.32
C VAL A 69 -12.24 -3.85 -5.50
N GLU A 70 -13.57 -3.95 -5.60
CA GLU A 70 -14.24 -4.61 -6.71
C GLU A 70 -13.86 -3.97 -8.05
N ASP A 71 -13.68 -4.79 -9.08
CA ASP A 71 -13.35 -4.40 -10.45
C ASP A 71 -12.13 -3.46 -10.58
N ALA A 72 -11.18 -3.56 -9.65
CA ALA A 72 -9.99 -2.71 -9.67
C ALA A 72 -9.07 -3.05 -10.85
N VAL A 73 -8.86 -2.08 -11.73
CA VAL A 73 -7.79 -2.09 -12.73
C VAL A 73 -6.44 -2.11 -12.02
N LEU A 74 -5.63 -3.13 -12.28
CA LEU A 74 -4.36 -3.33 -11.61
C LEU A 74 -3.25 -2.47 -12.24
N PRO A 75 -2.38 -1.85 -11.42
CA PRO A 75 -1.21 -1.17 -11.93
C PRO A 75 -0.12 -2.17 -12.28
N VAL A 76 0.73 -1.79 -13.23
CA VAL A 76 1.95 -2.51 -13.61
C VAL A 76 3.18 -1.67 -13.25
N GLY A 77 4.29 -2.35 -12.95
CA GLY A 77 5.58 -1.71 -12.71
C GLY A 77 5.68 -0.96 -11.38
N LYS A 78 6.31 0.22 -11.41
CA LYS A 78 6.68 0.99 -10.22
C LYS A 78 5.49 1.72 -9.62
N LEU A 79 5.31 1.58 -8.31
CA LEU A 79 4.31 2.33 -7.55
C LEU A 79 4.90 3.60 -6.92
N SER A 80 4.02 4.53 -6.59
CA SER A 80 4.33 5.71 -5.77
C SER A 80 3.31 5.87 -4.66
N GLY A 81 3.77 6.03 -3.42
CA GLY A 81 2.91 6.21 -2.27
C GLY A 81 3.04 7.61 -1.69
N LEU A 82 1.91 8.25 -1.37
CA LEU A 82 1.89 9.56 -0.71
C LEU A 82 0.72 9.68 0.27
N THR A 83 0.93 10.50 1.29
CA THR A 83 -0.10 10.86 2.27
C THR A 83 -0.46 12.33 2.15
N VAL A 84 -1.73 12.65 2.37
CA VAL A 84 -2.22 14.04 2.46
C VAL A 84 -2.35 14.40 3.93
N ASN A 85 -1.53 15.35 4.41
CA ASN A 85 -1.45 15.66 5.85
C ASN A 85 -2.76 16.18 6.44
N SER A 86 -3.49 17.01 5.70
CA SER A 86 -4.71 17.67 6.20
C SER A 86 -5.89 16.72 6.39
N THR A 87 -5.98 15.66 5.58
CA THR A 87 -7.10 14.70 5.61
C THR A 87 -6.69 13.34 6.15
N GLY A 88 -5.38 13.08 6.21
CA GLY A 88 -4.85 11.76 6.45
C GLY A 88 -5.12 10.76 5.33
N THR A 89 -5.40 11.21 4.11
CA THR A 89 -5.65 10.30 2.98
C THR A 89 -4.35 9.67 2.51
N ILE A 90 -4.33 8.35 2.42
CA ILE A 90 -3.30 7.57 1.76
C ILE A 90 -3.64 7.46 0.28
N ASN A 91 -2.64 7.61 -0.59
CA ASN A 91 -2.75 7.34 -2.02
C ASN A 91 -1.59 6.47 -2.48
N ILE A 92 -1.91 5.50 -3.32
CA ILE A 92 -0.96 4.69 -4.06
C ILE A 92 -1.27 4.92 -5.54
N LEU A 93 -0.28 5.41 -6.27
CA LEU A 93 -0.34 5.68 -7.69
C LEU A 93 0.45 4.65 -8.46
N GLY A 94 -0.06 4.27 -9.63
CA GLY A 94 0.59 3.42 -10.61
C GLY A 94 0.00 3.68 -11.99
N ALA A 95 0.49 2.94 -12.99
CA ALA A 95 -0.07 2.97 -14.34
C ALA A 95 -0.65 1.60 -14.70
N SER A 96 -1.77 1.53 -15.43
CA SER A 96 -2.25 0.28 -16.03
C SER A 96 -1.32 -0.19 -17.16
N GLU A 97 -1.54 -1.38 -17.71
CA GLU A 97 -0.79 -1.88 -18.88
C GLU A 97 -0.94 -0.96 -20.10
N ASP A 98 -2.12 -0.33 -20.25
CA ASP A 98 -2.41 0.64 -21.31
C ASP A 98 -1.89 2.06 -20.99
N GLY A 99 -1.24 2.25 -19.84
CA GLY A 99 -0.65 3.52 -19.42
C GLY A 99 -1.61 4.48 -18.74
N GLU A 100 -2.80 4.03 -18.32
CA GLU A 100 -3.75 4.85 -17.59
C GLU A 100 -3.26 5.14 -16.17
N VAL A 101 -3.48 6.35 -15.67
CA VAL A 101 -3.00 6.72 -14.33
C VAL A 101 -4.02 6.28 -13.29
N LEU A 102 -3.64 5.32 -12.45
CA LEU A 102 -4.51 4.73 -11.44
C LEU A 102 -4.20 5.31 -10.07
N ARG A 103 -5.25 5.56 -9.29
CA ARG A 103 -5.16 5.98 -7.89
C ARG A 103 -5.96 5.05 -6.99
N TYR A 104 -5.25 4.29 -6.18
CA TYR A 104 -5.81 3.62 -5.01
C TYR A 104 -5.73 4.55 -3.81
N TRP A 105 -6.82 4.71 -3.08
CA TRP A 105 -6.84 5.62 -1.95
C TRP A 105 -7.66 5.09 -0.79
N TRP A 106 -7.26 5.51 0.41
CA TRP A 106 -7.93 5.20 1.66
C TRP A 106 -7.85 6.40 2.60
N LYS A 107 -8.85 6.56 3.46
CA LYS A 107 -8.84 7.55 4.53
C LYS A 107 -9.36 6.93 5.84
N PRO A 108 -8.96 7.46 7.01
CA PRO A 108 -9.48 7.00 8.29
C PRO A 108 -11.01 6.89 8.32
N GLY A 109 -11.52 5.74 8.75
CA GLY A 109 -12.95 5.44 8.83
C GLY A 109 -13.62 5.06 7.50
N GLY A 110 -12.86 4.93 6.41
CA GLY A 110 -13.37 4.46 5.11
C GLY A 110 -12.84 3.10 4.68
N SER A 111 -13.22 2.69 3.47
CA SER A 111 -12.67 1.53 2.75
C SER A 111 -11.70 1.99 1.68
N TRP A 112 -10.85 1.06 1.20
CA TRP A 112 -10.04 1.32 0.01
C TRP A 112 -10.96 1.50 -1.20
N ALA A 113 -10.54 2.38 -2.10
CA ALA A 113 -11.20 2.58 -3.39
C ALA A 113 -10.14 2.84 -4.47
N MET A 114 -10.50 2.58 -5.72
CA MET A 114 -9.68 2.87 -6.89
C MET A 114 -10.39 3.92 -7.75
N GLN A 115 -9.59 4.77 -8.38
CA GLN A 115 -10.04 5.73 -9.38
C GLN A 115 -9.06 5.75 -10.55
N ASN A 116 -9.56 5.60 -11.78
CA ASN A 116 -8.81 5.92 -12.99
C ASN A 116 -8.79 7.45 -13.15
N LEU A 117 -7.61 8.05 -13.08
CA LEU A 117 -7.45 9.49 -13.21
C LEU A 117 -7.41 9.94 -14.67
N THR A 118 -7.11 9.04 -15.61
CA THR A 118 -7.16 9.32 -17.05
C THR A 118 -8.59 9.65 -17.51
N ASP A 119 -9.60 9.04 -16.88
CA ASP A 119 -11.02 9.25 -17.22
C ASP A 119 -11.59 10.59 -16.69
N LEU A 120 -10.82 11.35 -15.90
CA LEU A 120 -11.27 12.59 -15.28
C LEU A 120 -10.94 13.85 -16.08
N THR A 121 -10.24 13.69 -17.22
CA THR A 121 -9.81 14.77 -18.10
C THR A 121 -10.46 14.65 -19.45
#